data_AF-A0A4Q3UGR6-F1
#
_entry.id   AF-A0A4Q3UGR6-F1
#
_cell.length_a   1.000
_cell.length_b   1.000
_cell.length_c   1.000
_cell.angle_alpha   90.00
_cell.angle_beta   90.00
_cell.angle_gamma   90.00
#
_symmetry.space_group_name_H-M   'P 1'
#
loop_
_entity.id
_entity.type
_entity.pdbx_description
1 polymer ?
#
loop_
_entity_poly.entity_id
_entity_poly.type
_entity_poly.pdbx_seq_one_letter_code
_entity_poly.pdbx_strand_id
1 'polypeptide(L)'
;QRQIREQLMQTPLPSLAFNAFFVASAGLYTNFILYHFGFKPVDNFWVLYLYCCTGITAIYLGKFIGLKICGWMFNMRQAADSYIFIVFIINKVIGIFLLPFLVLLAFSDEPIRSIAMTLSWCGIGLLLLYRFILGYSAVRNEVRFNLFHFLLYVCAFEVAPLLLIYRLLLFFFK
;
A
#
# COMPACT_ATOMS: atom_id res chain seq x y z
N GLN A 1 -16.16 -1.91 -21.31
CA GLN A 1 -15.37 -2.13 -20.07
C GLN A 1 -14.34 -3.26 -20.20
N ARG A 2 -14.65 -4.40 -20.85
CA ARG A 2 -13.69 -5.51 -21.08
C ARG A 2 -12.47 -5.11 -21.95
N GLN A 3 -12.67 -4.30 -23.00
CA GLN A 3 -11.58 -3.79 -23.85
C GLN A 3 -10.58 -2.87 -23.12
N ILE A 4 -11.04 -2.03 -22.17
CA ILE A 4 -10.13 -1.17 -21.37
C ILE A 4 -9.29 -2.03 -20.42
N ARG A 5 -9.89 -3.10 -19.85
CA ARG A 5 -9.19 -4.08 -19.03
C ARG A 5 -8.12 -4.83 -19.84
N GLU A 6 -8.44 -5.21 -21.08
CA GLU A 6 -7.50 -5.86 -22.00
C GLU A 6 -6.38 -4.91 -22.47
N GLN A 7 -6.68 -3.63 -22.75
CA GLN A 7 -5.66 -2.63 -23.10
C GLN A 7 -4.72 -2.29 -21.93
N LEU A 8 -5.22 -2.26 -20.69
CA LEU A 8 -4.39 -2.12 -19.48
C LEU A 8 -3.53 -3.37 -19.20
N MET A 9 -3.97 -4.56 -19.63
CA MET A 9 -3.17 -5.79 -19.57
C MET A 9 -2.10 -5.85 -20.67
N GLN A 10 -2.24 -5.08 -21.75
CA GLN A 10 -1.36 -5.15 -22.93
C GLN A 10 -0.03 -4.40 -22.81
N THR A 11 0.25 -3.68 -21.70
CA THR A 11 1.60 -3.17 -21.44
C THR A 11 2.02 -3.42 -19.97
N PRO A 12 2.80 -4.48 -19.70
CA PRO A 12 3.29 -4.76 -18.34
C PRO A 12 4.29 -3.70 -17.85
N LEU A 13 4.98 -3.01 -18.77
CA LEU A 13 6.03 -2.04 -18.46
C LEU A 13 5.51 -0.78 -17.72
N PRO A 14 4.49 -0.05 -18.21
CA PRO A 14 3.94 1.11 -17.51
C PRO A 14 3.39 0.74 -16.14
N SER A 15 2.75 -0.43 -16.01
CA SER A 15 2.24 -0.90 -14.72
C SER A 15 3.36 -1.13 -13.71
N LEU A 16 4.47 -1.73 -14.13
CA LEU A 16 5.65 -1.93 -13.30
C LEU A 16 6.27 -0.59 -12.89
N ALA A 17 6.42 0.35 -13.83
CA ALA A 17 6.95 1.68 -13.57
C ALA A 17 6.15 2.42 -12.48
N PHE A 18 4.81 2.39 -12.56
CA PHE A 18 3.97 3.01 -11.52
C PHE A 18 4.06 2.31 -10.16
N ASN A 19 4.30 1.00 -10.12
CA ASN A 19 4.52 0.28 -8.86
C ASN A 19 5.88 0.65 -8.25
N ALA A 20 6.94 0.73 -9.06
CA ALA A 20 8.24 1.19 -8.61
C ALA A 20 8.17 2.64 -8.12
N PHE A 21 7.43 3.49 -8.83
CA PHE A 21 7.17 4.87 -8.44
C PHE A 21 6.45 4.95 -7.09
N PHE A 22 5.42 4.13 -6.85
CA PHE A 22 4.76 4.03 -5.55
C PHE A 22 5.74 3.63 -4.45
N VAL A 23 6.58 2.61 -4.67
CA VAL A 23 7.58 2.18 -3.68
C VAL A 23 8.59 3.30 -3.38
N ALA A 24 9.04 4.01 -4.40
CA ALA A 24 9.99 5.11 -4.25
C ALA A 24 9.39 6.29 -3.48
N SER A 25 8.17 6.72 -3.85
CA SER A 25 7.47 7.84 -3.22
C SER A 25 7.03 7.51 -1.79
N ALA A 26 6.41 6.35 -1.57
CA ALA A 26 6.02 5.90 -0.23
C ALA A 26 7.24 5.66 0.67
N GLY A 27 8.32 5.06 0.15
CA GLY A 27 9.55 4.86 0.91
C GLY A 27 10.18 6.18 1.38
N LEU A 28 10.16 7.20 0.51
CA LEU A 28 10.73 8.51 0.83
C LEU A 28 9.86 9.23 1.87
N TYR A 29 8.54 9.11 1.73
CA TYR A 29 7.59 9.66 2.67
C TYR A 29 7.73 9.01 4.06
N THR A 30 7.83 7.68 4.13
CA THR A 30 8.10 6.97 5.38
C THR A 30 9.43 7.42 6.00
N ASN A 31 10.47 7.61 5.18
CA ASN A 31 11.75 8.12 5.66
C ASN A 31 11.60 9.53 6.29
N PHE A 32 10.88 10.46 5.64
CA PHE A 32 10.62 11.79 6.22
C PHE A 32 9.84 11.74 7.53
N ILE A 33 8.88 10.83 7.66
CA ILE A 33 8.15 10.59 8.92
C ILE A 33 9.12 10.11 10.01
N LEU A 34 9.94 9.09 9.73
CA LEU A 34 10.91 8.56 10.69
C LEU A 34 11.88 9.64 11.18
N TYR A 35 12.36 10.49 10.26
CA TYR A 35 13.18 11.65 10.60
C TYR A 35 12.45 12.68 11.47
N HIS A 36 11.16 12.93 11.22
CA HIS A 36 10.36 13.87 12.02
C HIS A 36 10.14 13.37 13.46
N PHE A 37 9.88 12.07 13.63
CA PHE A 37 9.69 11.46 14.96
C PHE A 37 11.00 11.09 15.68
N GLY A 38 12.16 11.41 15.10
CA GLY A 38 13.46 11.10 15.70
C GLY A 38 13.86 9.61 15.65
N PHE A 39 13.12 8.78 14.91
CA PHE A 39 13.42 7.36 14.75
C PHE A 39 14.49 7.16 13.68
N LYS A 40 15.75 7.08 14.12
CA LYS A 40 16.91 6.84 13.26
C LYS A 40 17.60 5.53 13.66
N PRO A 41 17.10 4.36 13.22
CA PRO A 41 17.82 3.10 13.42
C PRO A 41 19.15 3.10 12.64
N VAL A 42 19.27 3.94 11.61
CA VAL A 42 20.49 4.21 10.86
C VAL A 42 20.60 5.71 10.61
N ASP A 43 21.78 6.29 10.89
CA ASP A 43 22.01 7.73 10.76
C ASP A 43 22.02 8.24 9.31
N ASN A 44 22.35 7.35 8.36
CA ASN A 44 22.42 7.69 6.94
C ASN A 44 21.03 7.68 6.28
N PHE A 45 20.61 8.86 5.81
CA PHE A 45 19.32 9.10 5.15
C PHE A 45 19.05 8.16 3.97
N TRP A 46 20.05 7.93 3.11
CA TRP A 46 19.89 7.12 1.90
C TRP A 46 19.77 5.63 2.21
N VAL A 47 20.46 5.16 3.25
CA VAL A 47 20.38 3.78 3.71
C VAL A 47 19.03 3.51 4.37
N LEU A 48 18.55 4.44 5.21
CA LEU A 48 17.22 4.34 5.81
C LEU A 48 16.12 4.34 4.74
N TYR A 49 16.25 5.19 3.72
CA TYR A 49 15.36 5.20 2.55
C TYR A 49 15.31 3.83 1.83
N LEU A 50 16.46 3.20 1.58
CA LEU A 50 16.51 1.86 0.99
C LEU A 50 15.82 0.81 1.87
N TYR A 51 15.98 0.89 3.19
CA TYR A 51 15.24 0.01 4.12
C TYR A 51 13.73 0.24 4.06
N CYS A 52 13.26 1.48 3.96
CA CYS A 52 11.85 1.78 3.77
C CYS A 52 11.31 1.21 2.45
N CYS A 53 12.02 1.40 1.33
CA CYS A 53 11.62 0.87 0.03
C CYS A 53 11.58 -0.67 0.00
N THR A 54 12.60 -1.32 0.54
CA THR A 54 12.66 -2.79 0.62
C THR A 54 11.58 -3.34 1.53
N GLY A 55 11.32 -2.71 2.69
CA GLY A 55 10.24 -3.07 3.59
C GLY A 55 8.86 -2.98 2.93
N ILE A 56 8.56 -1.85 2.26
CA ILE A 56 7.30 -1.67 1.53
C ILE A 56 7.16 -2.72 0.43
N THR A 57 8.22 -2.96 -0.35
CA THR A 57 8.22 -3.98 -1.40
C THR A 57 7.93 -5.36 -0.85
N ALA A 58 8.62 -5.77 0.22
CA ALA A 58 8.44 -7.07 0.85
C ALA A 58 7.00 -7.28 1.35
N ILE A 59 6.40 -6.26 1.96
CA ILE A 59 5.02 -6.31 2.46
C ILE A 59 4.02 -6.51 1.32
N TYR A 60 4.12 -5.70 0.25
CA TYR A 60 3.19 -5.81 -0.88
C TYR A 60 3.40 -7.08 -1.70
N LEU A 61 4.63 -7.58 -1.78
CA LEU A 61 4.94 -8.85 -2.42
C LEU A 61 4.38 -10.03 -1.61
N GLY A 62 4.51 -10.00 -0.29
CA GLY A 62 3.86 -10.97 0.62
C GLY A 62 2.34 -10.94 0.49
N LYS A 63 1.72 -9.76 0.45
CA LYS A 63 0.28 -9.59 0.23
C LYS A 63 -0.16 -10.18 -1.12
N PHE A 64 0.59 -9.92 -2.19
CA PHE A 64 0.30 -10.46 -3.51
C PHE A 64 0.32 -11.99 -3.53
N ILE A 65 1.38 -12.61 -2.99
CA ILE A 65 1.51 -14.07 -2.93
C ILE A 65 0.38 -14.69 -2.10
N GLY A 66 0.12 -14.15 -0.90
CA GLY A 66 -0.91 -14.67 -0.01
C GLY A 66 -2.30 -14.64 -0.62
N LEU A 67 -2.68 -13.53 -1.25
CA LEU A 67 -3.98 -13.42 -1.94
C LEU A 67 -4.09 -14.37 -3.12
N LYS A 68 -3.00 -14.58 -3.87
CA LYS A 68 -2.97 -15.50 -5.01
C LYS A 68 -3.13 -16.95 -4.57
N ILE A 69 -2.48 -17.34 -3.48
CA ILE A 69 -2.62 -18.69 -2.88
C ILE A 69 -4.04 -18.88 -2.38
N CYS A 70 -4.62 -17.91 -1.66
CA CYS A 70 -6.01 -17.99 -1.19
C CYS A 70 -6.99 -18.14 -2.36
N GLY A 71 -6.85 -17.31 -3.40
CA GLY A 71 -7.69 -17.39 -4.60
C GLY A 71 -7.60 -18.75 -5.30
N TRP A 72 -6.43 -19.38 -5.28
CA TRP A 72 -6.22 -20.72 -5.81
C TRP A 72 -6.87 -21.81 -4.94
N MET A 73 -6.67 -21.77 -3.62
CA MET A 73 -7.21 -22.76 -2.67
C MET A 73 -8.75 -22.78 -2.63
N PHE A 74 -9.39 -21.61 -2.68
CA PHE A 74 -10.86 -21.49 -2.61
C PHE A 74 -11.55 -21.54 -3.99
N ASN A 75 -10.79 -21.78 -5.06
CA ASN A 75 -11.28 -21.74 -6.46
C ASN A 75 -11.97 -20.41 -6.83
N MET A 76 -11.59 -19.30 -6.19
CA MET A 76 -12.11 -17.95 -6.39
C MET A 76 -11.05 -17.04 -7.03
N ARG A 77 -10.32 -17.57 -8.02
CA ARG A 77 -9.19 -16.87 -8.66
C ARG A 77 -9.59 -15.50 -9.24
N GLN A 78 -10.76 -15.43 -9.88
CA GLN A 78 -11.27 -14.19 -10.48
C GLN A 78 -11.57 -13.08 -9.46
N ALA A 79 -12.11 -13.44 -8.30
CA ALA A 79 -12.35 -12.50 -7.20
C ALA A 79 -11.03 -12.03 -6.57
N ALA A 80 -10.09 -12.95 -6.35
CA ALA A 80 -8.76 -12.63 -5.81
C ALA A 80 -7.97 -11.71 -6.75
N ASP A 81 -7.92 -12.02 -8.05
CA ASP A 81 -7.22 -11.19 -9.05
C ASP A 81 -7.84 -9.79 -9.16
N SER A 82 -9.17 -9.68 -9.07
CA SER A 82 -9.87 -8.39 -9.11
C SER A 82 -9.57 -7.55 -7.87
N TYR A 83 -9.51 -8.15 -6.67
CA TYR A 83 -9.10 -7.46 -5.46
C TYR A 83 -7.62 -7.05 -5.50
N ILE A 84 -6.72 -7.94 -5.94
CA ILE A 84 -5.30 -7.64 -6.12
C ILE A 84 -5.13 -6.44 -7.06
N PHE A 85 -5.85 -6.42 -8.18
CA PHE A 85 -5.81 -5.31 -9.13
C PHE A 85 -6.22 -3.98 -8.48
N ILE A 86 -7.31 -3.96 -7.69
CA ILE A 86 -7.76 -2.77 -6.95
C ILE A 86 -6.69 -2.29 -5.98
N VAL A 87 -6.06 -3.19 -5.23
CA VAL A 87 -4.97 -2.83 -4.30
C VAL A 87 -3.81 -2.16 -5.02
N PHE A 88 -3.37 -2.72 -6.15
CA PHE A 88 -2.29 -2.12 -6.94
C PHE A 88 -2.67 -0.78 -7.56
N ILE A 89 -3.90 -0.61 -8.04
CA ILE A 89 -4.36 0.68 -8.56
C ILE A 89 -4.36 1.73 -7.46
N ILE A 90 -4.91 1.43 -6.28
CA ILE A 90 -4.92 2.39 -5.17
C ILE A 90 -3.51 2.74 -4.69
N ASN A 91 -2.58 1.77 -4.63
CA ASN A 91 -1.19 2.07 -4.30
C ASN A 91 -0.58 3.09 -5.27
N LYS A 92 -0.80 2.92 -6.58
CA LYS A 92 -0.31 3.86 -7.59
C LYS A 92 -0.90 5.26 -7.38
N VAL A 93 -2.19 5.35 -7.07
CA VAL A 93 -2.86 6.61 -6.73
C VAL A 93 -2.25 7.25 -5.48
N ILE A 94 -1.99 6.47 -4.43
CA ILE A 94 -1.31 6.95 -3.21
C ILE A 94 0.08 7.50 -3.55
N GLY A 95 0.86 6.80 -4.38
CA GLY A 95 2.18 7.26 -4.79
C GLY A 95 2.15 8.62 -5.50
N ILE A 96 1.18 8.82 -6.40
CA ILE A 96 0.98 10.10 -7.09
C ILE A 96 0.49 11.18 -6.11
N PHE A 97 -0.46 10.84 -5.23
CA PHE A 97 -0.98 11.74 -4.20
C PHE A 97 0.10 12.24 -3.23
N LEU A 98 1.10 11.40 -2.92
CA LEU A 98 2.20 11.75 -2.02
C LEU A 98 3.17 12.78 -2.59
N LEU A 99 3.30 12.91 -3.91
CA LEU A 99 4.26 13.83 -4.53
C LEU A 99 4.24 15.28 -4.00
N PRO A 100 3.10 15.99 -4.00
CA PRO A 100 3.06 17.36 -3.48
C PRO A 100 3.48 17.43 -2.01
N PHE A 101 3.14 16.42 -1.20
CA PHE A 101 3.52 16.36 0.20
C PHE A 101 5.00 16.08 0.39
N LEU A 102 5.62 15.27 -0.47
CA LEU A 102 7.07 15.04 -0.44
C LEU A 102 7.85 16.34 -0.65
N VAL A 103 7.40 17.16 -1.61
CA VAL A 103 8.01 18.47 -1.87
C VAL A 103 7.83 19.38 -0.66
N LEU A 104 6.62 19.46 -0.09
CA LEU A 104 6.36 20.27 1.10
C LEU A 104 7.19 19.80 2.30
N LEU A 105 7.27 18.50 2.57
CA LEU A 105 8.03 17.94 3.70
C LEU A 105 9.54 18.12 3.56
N ALA A 106 10.06 18.20 2.33
CA ALA A 106 11.48 18.36 2.07
C ALA A 106 11.96 19.81 2.20
N PHE A 107 11.11 20.78 1.83
CA PHE A 107 11.51 22.19 1.67
C PHE A 107 10.78 23.18 2.57
N SER A 108 9.80 22.74 3.36
CA SER A 108 9.04 23.63 4.25
C SER A 108 9.50 23.49 5.70
N ASP A 109 9.57 24.63 6.38
CA ASP A 109 9.76 24.69 7.83
C ASP A 109 8.42 24.61 8.59
N GLU A 110 8.50 24.53 9.91
CA GLU A 110 7.32 24.70 10.77
C GLU A 110 6.72 26.11 10.59
N PRO A 111 5.40 26.26 10.51
CA PRO A 111 4.33 25.29 10.78
C PRO A 111 3.81 24.51 9.55
N ILE A 112 4.27 24.88 8.35
CA ILE A 112 3.73 24.34 7.08
C ILE A 112 3.99 22.84 6.98
N ARG A 113 5.15 22.38 7.44
CA ARG A 113 5.52 20.96 7.47
C ARG A 113 4.53 20.11 8.29
N SER A 114 4.16 20.54 9.49
CA SER A 114 3.20 19.83 10.35
C SER A 114 1.78 19.78 9.75
N ILE A 115 1.34 20.88 9.12
CA ILE A 115 0.05 20.93 8.41
C ILE A 115 0.07 19.96 7.23
N ALA A 116 1.13 19.98 6.41
CA ALA A 116 1.30 19.07 5.28
C ALA A 116 1.31 17.61 5.72
N MET A 117 1.99 17.29 6.83
CA MET A 117 1.99 15.94 7.40
C MET A 117 0.58 15.51 7.82
N THR A 118 -0.14 16.35 8.57
CA THR A 118 -1.50 16.06 9.04
C THR A 118 -2.47 15.84 7.87
N LEU A 119 -2.42 16.70 6.85
CA LEU A 119 -3.26 16.59 5.66
C LEU A 119 -2.93 15.33 4.85
N SER A 120 -1.65 14.98 4.73
CA SER A 120 -1.22 13.76 4.06
C SER A 120 -1.72 12.50 4.77
N TRP A 121 -1.69 12.45 6.11
CA TRP A 121 -2.26 11.32 6.87
C TRP A 121 -3.76 11.18 6.68
N CYS A 122 -4.50 12.29 6.70
CA CYS A 122 -5.93 12.29 6.42
C CYS A 122 -6.23 11.74 5.01
N GLY A 123 -5.49 12.22 4.00
CA GLY A 123 -5.65 11.78 2.62
C GLY A 123 -5.30 10.29 2.40
N ILE A 124 -4.20 9.83 2.98
CA ILE A 124 -3.81 8.40 2.95
C ILE A 124 -4.91 7.56 3.62
N GLY A 125 -5.38 7.98 4.79
CA GLY A 125 -6.47 7.30 5.51
C GLY A 125 -7.73 7.18 4.65
N LEU A 126 -8.14 8.25 3.99
CA LEU A 126 -9.30 8.25 3.09
C LEU A 126 -9.10 7.34 1.88
N LEU A 127 -7.93 7.35 1.25
CA LEU A 127 -7.61 6.46 0.12
C LEU A 127 -7.60 4.98 0.54
N LEU A 128 -7.12 4.68 1.74
CA LEU A 128 -7.18 3.33 2.31
C LEU A 128 -8.62 2.90 2.58
N LEU A 129 -9.46 3.77 3.17
CA LEU A 129 -10.89 3.50 3.35
C LEU A 129 -11.59 3.25 2.00
N TYR A 130 -11.29 4.06 1.00
CA TYR A 130 -11.81 3.89 -0.34
C TYR A 130 -11.40 2.54 -0.96
N ARG A 131 -10.15 2.09 -0.72
CA ARG A 131 -9.69 0.74 -1.09
C ARG A 131 -10.56 -0.36 -0.49
N PHE A 132 -10.90 -0.26 0.79
CA PHE A 132 -11.75 -1.25 1.47
C PHE A 132 -13.14 -1.33 0.84
N ILE A 133 -13.75 -0.18 0.53
CA ILE A 133 -15.09 -0.10 -0.08
C ILE A 133 -15.08 -0.74 -1.49
N LEU A 134 -14.10 -0.38 -2.31
CA LEU A 134 -13.97 -0.94 -3.67
C LEU A 134 -13.65 -2.44 -3.65
N GLY A 135 -12.74 -2.85 -2.77
CA GLY A 135 -12.38 -4.25 -2.60
C GLY A 135 -13.57 -5.10 -2.19
N TYR A 136 -14.39 -4.60 -1.26
CA TYR A 136 -15.64 -5.24 -0.84
C TYR A 136 -16.64 -5.38 -2.01
N SER A 137 -16.85 -4.31 -2.76
CA SER A 137 -17.77 -4.29 -3.91
C SER A 137 -17.36 -5.28 -5.00
N ALA A 138 -16.06 -5.35 -5.31
CA ALA A 138 -15.54 -6.26 -6.33
C ALA A 138 -15.66 -7.74 -5.95
N VAL A 139 -15.42 -8.08 -4.69
CA VAL A 139 -15.59 -9.45 -4.19
C VAL A 139 -17.05 -9.85 -4.14
N ARG A 140 -17.95 -8.93 -3.74
CA ARG A 140 -19.39 -9.18 -3.66
C ARG A 140 -20.04 -9.47 -5.00
N ASN A 141 -19.58 -8.83 -6.08
CA ASN A 141 -20.13 -9.08 -7.42
C ASN A 141 -19.70 -10.43 -8.01
N GLU A 142 -18.59 -11.01 -7.54
CA GLU A 142 -18.00 -12.23 -8.11
C GLU A 142 -18.28 -13.50 -7.29
N VAL A 143 -18.68 -13.38 -6.02
CA VAL A 143 -18.84 -14.53 -5.10
C VAL A 143 -20.29 -14.67 -4.62
N ARG A 144 -20.97 -15.76 -5.03
CA ARG A 144 -22.30 -16.16 -4.52
C ARG A 144 -22.27 -16.97 -3.19
N PHE A 145 -21.09 -17.25 -2.64
CA PHE A 145 -20.91 -17.95 -1.35
C PHE A 145 -20.82 -16.97 -0.17
N ASN A 146 -20.81 -17.50 1.06
CA ASN A 146 -20.86 -16.73 2.32
C ASN A 146 -19.66 -15.77 2.47
N LEU A 147 -19.84 -14.57 1.93
CA LEU A 147 -18.88 -13.48 1.76
C LEU A 147 -18.14 -13.10 3.06
N PHE A 148 -18.79 -13.33 4.19
CA PHE A 148 -18.27 -13.02 5.51
C PHE A 148 -16.99 -13.79 5.82
N HIS A 149 -16.88 -15.07 5.42
CA HIS A 149 -15.70 -15.89 5.69
C HIS A 149 -14.49 -15.46 4.84
N PHE A 150 -14.72 -15.19 3.55
CA PHE A 150 -13.66 -14.71 2.67
C PHE A 150 -13.17 -13.32 3.11
N LEU A 151 -14.09 -12.43 3.49
CA LEU A 151 -13.75 -11.10 3.98
C LEU A 151 -12.95 -11.15 5.28
N LEU A 152 -13.37 -11.97 6.26
CA LEU A 152 -12.64 -12.15 7.52
C LEU A 152 -11.21 -12.64 7.24
N TYR A 153 -11.03 -13.51 6.25
CA TYR A 153 -9.71 -14.02 5.86
C TYR A 153 -8.86 -12.99 5.10
N VAL A 154 -9.46 -12.18 4.20
CA VAL A 154 -8.78 -11.06 3.53
C VAL A 154 -8.40 -9.97 4.51
N CYS A 155 -9.30 -9.61 5.43
CA CYS A 155 -9.01 -8.70 6.54
C CYS A 155 -7.91 -9.26 7.44
N ALA A 156 -7.91 -10.55 7.75
CA ALA A 156 -6.81 -11.16 8.49
C ALA A 156 -5.47 -10.99 7.74
N PHE A 157 -5.45 -11.17 6.42
CA PHE A 157 -4.25 -10.96 5.60
C PHE A 157 -3.89 -9.48 5.37
N GLU A 158 -4.81 -8.55 5.57
CA GLU A 158 -4.59 -7.10 5.45
C GLU A 158 -4.17 -6.46 6.78
N VAL A 159 -4.66 -7.00 7.90
CA VAL A 159 -4.31 -6.61 9.28
C VAL A 159 -3.03 -7.31 9.74
N ALA A 160 -2.74 -8.53 9.28
CA ALA A 160 -1.50 -9.24 9.59
C ALA A 160 -0.22 -8.45 9.24
N PRO A 161 -0.04 -7.84 8.05
CA PRO A 161 1.14 -7.03 7.77
C PRO A 161 1.23 -5.76 8.62
N LEU A 162 0.09 -5.14 8.98
CA LEU A 162 0.07 -4.02 9.93
C LEU A 162 0.53 -4.46 11.33
N LEU A 163 0.05 -5.62 11.79
CA LEU A 163 0.52 -6.25 13.03
C LEU A 163 1.99 -6.65 12.96
N LEU A 164 2.47 -7.08 11.80
CA LEU A 164 3.88 -7.39 11.57
C LEU A 164 4.75 -6.13 11.66
N ILE A 165 4.33 -5.00 11.06
CA ILE A 165 4.99 -3.70 11.22
C ILE A 165 5.02 -3.29 12.69
N TYR A 166 3.88 -3.39 13.40
CA TYR A 166 3.79 -3.09 14.82
C TYR A 166 4.70 -3.99 15.66
N ARG A 167 4.77 -5.28 15.33
CA ARG A 167 5.63 -6.25 16.02
C ARG A 167 7.11 -6.05 15.71
N LEU A 168 7.46 -5.68 14.49
CA LEU A 168 8.82 -5.29 14.10
C LEU A 168 9.25 -4.02 14.83
N LEU A 169 8.35 -3.02 14.90
CA LEU A 169 8.54 -1.82 15.71
C LEU A 169 8.82 -2.18 17.17
N LEU A 170 7.99 -3.04 17.78
CA LEU A 170 8.17 -3.48 19.16
C LEU A 170 9.42 -4.35 19.38
N PHE A 171 9.80 -5.19 18.41
CA PHE A 171 11.00 -6.02 18.49
C PHE A 171 12.27 -5.18 18.41
N PHE A 172 12.28 -4.13 17.58
CA PHE A 172 13.33 -3.12 17.56
C PHE A 172 13.33 -2.23 18.82
N PHE A 173 12.21 -2.15 19.54
CA PHE A 173 12.03 -1.35 20.75
C PHE A 173 12.40 -2.08 22.05
N LYS A 174 12.97 -3.29 21.96
CA LYS A 174 13.53 -4.03 23.09
C LYS A 174 15.04 -4.15 22.90
#